data_AF-A0A1I8HP22-F1
#
_entry.id   AF-A0A1I8HP22-F1
#
_cell.length_a   1.000
_cell.length_b   1.000
_cell.length_c   1.000
_cell.angle_alpha   90.00
_cell.angle_beta   90.00
_cell.angle_gamma   90.00
#
_symmetry.space_group_name_H-M   'P 1'
#
loop_
_entity.id
_entity.type
_entity.pdbx_description
1 polymer ?
#
loop_
_entity_poly.entity_id
_entity_poly.type
_entity_poly.pdbx_seq_one_letter_code
_entity_poly.pdbx_strand_id
1 'polypeptide(L)'
;RKSAEDSRDVSRLESLLAEAESHLAAIGPDGCGQPQLATEVERCRELVKRERRLRKRLIHQLDVDSKSLLELRGYADPDQLVHQSVMAMLLLLGNYEKRVRKWKRCQPLLKDIKTLSQMDVNDIHPEIAARAEQLLAGIDPRELRLRSAAAWAFYDW
;
A
#
# COMPACT_ATOMS: atom_id res chain seq x y z
N ARG A 1 -2.11 4.16 -16.41
CA ARG A 1 -2.76 3.17 -17.31
C ARG A 1 -2.05 1.82 -17.26
N LYS A 2 -0.73 1.76 -17.49
CA LYS A 2 0.08 0.53 -17.41
C LYS A 2 -0.11 -0.29 -16.11
N SER A 3 -0.01 0.32 -14.93
CA SER A 3 -0.19 -0.41 -13.66
C SER A 3 -1.60 -0.99 -13.42
N ALA A 4 -2.64 -0.39 -14.01
CA ALA A 4 -4.01 -0.90 -13.88
C ALA A 4 -4.29 -2.07 -14.84
N GLU A 5 -3.67 -2.05 -16.03
CA GLU A 5 -3.62 -3.21 -16.93
C GLU A 5 -2.81 -4.34 -16.30
N ASP A 6 -1.61 -4.04 -15.78
CA ASP A 6 -0.76 -5.03 -15.12
C ASP A 6 -1.49 -5.68 -13.91
N SER A 7 -2.32 -4.93 -13.17
CA SER A 7 -3.08 -5.49 -12.04
C SER A 7 -4.21 -6.42 -12.49
N ARG A 8 -4.95 -6.06 -13.55
CA ARG A 8 -5.97 -6.94 -14.15
C ARG A 8 -5.36 -8.21 -14.74
N ASP A 9 -4.17 -8.09 -15.33
CA ASP A 9 -3.45 -9.22 -15.89
C ASP A 9 -2.98 -10.20 -14.81
N VAL A 10 -2.53 -9.71 -13.64
CA VAL A 10 -2.19 -10.58 -12.50
C VAL A 10 -3.43 -11.27 -11.93
N SER A 11 -4.54 -10.57 -11.72
CA SER A 11 -5.79 -11.22 -11.26
C SER A 11 -6.30 -12.28 -12.25
N ARG A 12 -6.19 -12.01 -13.56
CA ARG A 12 -6.54 -12.97 -14.61
C ARG A 12 -5.62 -14.19 -14.59
N LEU A 13 -4.30 -13.98 -14.42
CA LEU A 13 -3.33 -15.06 -14.28
C LEU A 13 -3.61 -15.92 -13.04
N GLU A 14 -4.07 -15.32 -11.94
CA GLU A 14 -4.45 -16.04 -10.72
C GLU A 14 -5.72 -16.89 -10.91
N SER A 15 -6.73 -16.38 -11.62
CA SER A 15 -7.92 -17.18 -11.97
C SER A 15 -7.57 -18.37 -12.86
N LEU A 16 -6.74 -18.16 -13.88
CA LEU A 16 -6.29 -19.23 -14.77
C LEU A 16 -5.43 -20.28 -14.04
N LEU A 17 -4.60 -19.85 -13.09
CA LEU A 17 -3.83 -20.75 -12.23
C LEU A 17 -4.76 -21.63 -11.38
N ALA A 18 -5.78 -21.03 -10.76
CA ALA A 18 -6.76 -21.74 -9.92
C ALA A 18 -7.57 -22.77 -10.73
N GLU A 19 -7.95 -22.43 -11.97
CA GLU A 19 -8.59 -23.35 -12.90
C GLU A 19 -7.66 -24.53 -13.27
N ALA A 20 -6.39 -24.25 -13.58
CA ALA A 20 -5.41 -25.30 -13.90
C ALA A 20 -5.10 -26.22 -12.72
N GLU A 21 -5.02 -25.67 -11.49
CA GLU A 21 -4.88 -26.45 -10.26
C GLU A 21 -6.11 -27.33 -10.00
N SER A 22 -7.32 -26.82 -10.25
CA SER A 22 -8.56 -27.59 -10.13
C SER A 22 -8.63 -28.74 -11.14
N HIS A 23 -8.19 -28.50 -12.38
CA HIS A 23 -8.09 -29.52 -13.42
C HIS A 23 -7.07 -30.61 -13.05
N LEU A 24 -5.91 -30.25 -12.50
CA LEU A 24 -4.92 -31.23 -12.00
C LEU A 24 -5.45 -32.04 -10.81
N ALA A 25 -6.18 -31.40 -9.89
CA ALA A 25 -6.78 -32.09 -8.75
C ALA A 25 -7.88 -33.09 -9.16
N ALA A 26 -8.65 -32.77 -10.21
CA ALA A 26 -9.72 -33.62 -10.73
C ALA A 26 -9.20 -34.88 -11.45
N ILE A 27 -7.96 -34.86 -11.94
CA ILE A 27 -7.33 -35.99 -12.66
C ILE A 27 -6.90 -37.11 -11.68
N GLY A 28 -6.81 -36.83 -10.37
CA GLY A 28 -6.48 -37.82 -9.34
C GLY A 28 -5.00 -38.28 -9.37
N PRO A 29 -4.52 -38.94 -8.31
CA PRO A 29 -3.11 -39.37 -8.19
C PRO A 29 -2.69 -40.45 -9.20
N ASP A 30 -3.65 -41.13 -9.85
CA ASP A 30 -3.42 -42.19 -10.84
C ASP A 30 -3.30 -41.65 -12.29
N GLY A 31 -3.32 -40.32 -12.46
CA GLY A 31 -3.31 -39.65 -13.75
C GLY A 31 -1.98 -39.71 -14.51
N CYS A 32 -1.72 -40.82 -15.19
CA CYS A 32 -0.85 -40.85 -16.36
C CYS A 32 -1.38 -39.85 -17.40
N GLY A 33 -0.78 -38.66 -17.55
CA GLY A 33 -1.14 -37.82 -18.68
C GLY A 33 -0.39 -36.53 -18.89
N GLN A 34 -0.07 -35.75 -17.84
CA GLN A 34 0.43 -34.39 -18.09
C GLN A 34 1.49 -33.93 -17.08
N PRO A 35 2.66 -34.61 -17.00
CA PRO A 35 3.80 -34.12 -16.21
C PRO A 35 4.22 -32.71 -16.66
N GLN A 36 4.04 -32.40 -17.94
CA GLN A 36 4.31 -31.09 -18.53
C GLN A 36 3.36 -30.01 -17.98
N LEU A 37 2.06 -30.30 -17.85
CA LEU A 37 1.10 -29.36 -17.28
C LEU A 37 1.40 -29.09 -15.81
N ALA A 38 1.76 -30.14 -15.04
CA ALA A 38 2.17 -29.98 -13.64
C ALA A 38 3.41 -29.09 -13.50
N THR A 39 4.43 -29.25 -14.36
CA THR A 39 5.61 -28.38 -14.36
C THR A 39 5.30 -26.94 -14.77
N GLU A 40 4.39 -26.73 -15.73
CA GLU A 40 3.99 -25.37 -16.13
C GLU A 40 3.15 -24.68 -15.05
N VAL A 41 2.26 -25.40 -14.35
CA VAL A 41 1.50 -24.87 -13.21
C VAL A 41 2.44 -24.45 -12.08
N GLU A 42 3.43 -25.26 -11.73
CA GLU A 42 4.41 -24.91 -10.70
C GLU A 42 5.25 -23.68 -11.12
N ARG A 43 5.64 -23.59 -12.40
CA ARG A 43 6.35 -22.42 -12.93
C ARG A 43 5.48 -21.15 -12.89
N CYS A 44 4.21 -21.24 -13.27
CA CYS A 44 3.27 -20.13 -13.18
C CYS A 44 3.07 -19.69 -11.72
N ARG A 45 3.01 -20.62 -10.78
CA ARG A 45 2.90 -20.35 -9.34
C ARG A 45 4.12 -19.59 -8.80
N GLU A 46 5.32 -20.02 -9.17
CA GLU A 46 6.59 -19.33 -8.86
C GLU A 46 6.61 -17.90 -9.41
N LEU A 47 6.16 -17.69 -10.65
CA LEU A 47 6.10 -16.38 -11.29
C LEU A 47 5.09 -15.44 -10.60
N VAL A 48 3.88 -15.90 -10.31
CA VAL A 48 2.87 -15.13 -9.55
C VAL A 48 3.42 -14.77 -8.17
N LYS A 49 4.07 -15.70 -7.48
CA LYS A 49 4.71 -15.44 -6.18
C LYS A 49 5.83 -14.41 -6.28
N ARG A 50 6.64 -14.45 -7.33
CA ARG A 50 7.70 -13.47 -7.60
C ARG A 50 7.12 -12.09 -7.89
N GLU A 51 6.10 -11.99 -8.73
CA GLU A 51 5.41 -10.73 -9.03
C GLU A 51 4.78 -10.13 -7.78
N ARG A 52 4.09 -10.93 -6.96
CA ARG A 52 3.59 -10.49 -5.65
C ARG A 52 4.71 -9.96 -4.75
N ARG A 53 5.86 -10.62 -4.72
CA ARG A 53 7.04 -10.15 -3.94
C ARG A 53 7.63 -8.87 -4.49
N LEU A 54 7.63 -8.66 -5.81
CA LEU A 54 8.12 -7.43 -6.43
C LEU A 54 7.15 -6.27 -6.20
N ARG A 55 5.85 -6.50 -6.32
CA ARG A 55 4.80 -5.53 -5.96
C ARG A 55 4.85 -5.15 -4.48
N LYS A 56 5.02 -6.12 -3.59
CA LYS A 56 5.22 -5.86 -2.16
C LYS A 56 6.50 -5.08 -1.85
N ARG A 57 7.55 -5.23 -2.67
CA ARG A 57 8.78 -4.43 -2.55
C ARG A 57 8.65 -3.01 -3.11
N LEU A 58 7.69 -2.78 -4.00
CA LEU A 58 7.40 -1.46 -4.56
C LEU A 58 6.63 -0.55 -3.60
N ILE A 59 5.95 -1.12 -2.59
CA ILE A 59 5.41 -0.34 -1.48
C ILE A 59 6.61 0.08 -0.64
N HIS A 60 6.97 1.36 -0.68
CA HIS A 60 7.99 1.91 0.20
C HIS A 60 7.64 1.52 1.64
N GLN A 61 8.56 0.86 2.34
CA GLN A 61 8.35 0.67 3.76
C GLN A 61 8.45 2.03 4.42
N LEU A 62 7.47 2.39 5.24
CA LEU A 62 7.54 3.62 6.01
C LEU A 62 8.77 3.57 6.92
N ASP A 63 9.75 4.42 6.62
CA ASP A 63 10.96 4.59 7.40
C ASP A 63 10.81 5.83 8.30
N VAL A 64 10.16 5.63 9.46
CA VAL A 64 10.00 6.70 10.46
C VAL A 64 10.62 6.29 11.78
N ASP A 65 11.51 7.15 12.30
CA ASP A 65 12.10 6.93 13.61
C ASP A 65 11.06 7.14 14.73
N SER A 66 11.13 6.30 15.77
CA SER A 66 10.22 6.33 16.90
C SER A 66 10.29 7.65 17.68
N LYS A 67 11.48 8.28 17.74
CA LYS A 67 11.67 9.59 18.39
C LYS A 67 10.97 10.70 17.60
N SER A 68 11.17 10.76 16.29
CA SER A 68 10.50 11.74 15.42
C SER A 68 8.99 11.57 15.43
N LEU A 69 8.51 10.32 15.51
CA LEU A 69 7.08 10.07 15.65
C LEU A 69 6.53 10.57 17.00
N LEU A 70 7.26 10.36 18.09
CA LEU A 70 6.87 10.87 19.41
C LEU A 70 6.82 12.40 19.42
N GLU A 71 7.82 13.04 18.82
CA GLU A 71 7.88 14.50 18.65
C GLU A 71 6.66 15.02 17.89
N LEU A 72 6.37 14.43 16.73
CA LEU A 72 5.23 14.80 15.91
C LEU A 72 3.92 14.72 16.71
N ARG A 73 3.72 13.65 17.47
CA ARG A 73 2.50 13.48 18.29
C ARG A 73 2.37 14.53 19.39
N GLY A 74 3.48 15.07 19.86
CA GLY A 74 3.53 16.10 20.90
C GLY A 74 3.16 17.50 20.41
N TYR A 75 3.05 17.75 19.11
CA TYR A 75 2.72 19.07 18.58
C TYR A 75 1.33 19.53 19.07
N ALA A 76 1.27 20.72 19.65
CA ALA A 76 0.01 21.34 20.07
C ALA A 76 -0.73 21.91 18.85
N ASP A 77 0.01 22.58 17.97
CA ASP A 77 -0.46 23.18 16.72
C ASP A 77 0.64 23.01 15.65
N PRO A 78 0.50 22.02 14.74
CA PRO A 78 1.50 21.75 13.73
C PRO A 78 1.45 22.78 12.58
N ASP A 79 2.58 22.96 11.89
CA ASP A 79 2.57 23.66 10.60
C ASP A 79 1.60 23.00 9.62
N GLN A 80 0.99 23.82 8.76
CA GLN A 80 -0.01 23.36 7.79
C GLN A 80 0.53 22.23 6.89
N LEU A 81 1.80 22.32 6.45
CA LEU A 81 2.46 21.31 5.62
C LEU A 81 2.56 19.95 6.34
N VAL A 82 2.90 19.98 7.63
CA VAL A 82 2.98 18.80 8.49
C VAL A 82 1.61 18.17 8.66
N HIS A 83 0.59 18.99 8.95
CA HIS A 83 -0.78 18.52 9.11
C HIS A 83 -1.34 17.91 7.81
N GLN A 84 -1.12 18.54 6.66
CA GLN A 84 -1.56 18.04 5.36
C GLN A 84 -0.94 16.67 5.03
N SER A 85 0.36 16.51 5.26
CA SER A 85 1.07 15.25 5.04
C SER A 85 0.47 14.11 5.90
N VAL A 86 0.22 14.40 7.19
CA VAL A 86 -0.43 13.45 8.10
C VAL A 86 -1.87 13.16 7.69
N MET A 87 -2.63 14.17 7.26
CA MET A 87 -4.01 14.00 6.81
C MET A 87 -4.09 13.10 5.59
N ALA A 88 -3.21 13.29 4.60
CA ALA A 88 -3.15 12.48 3.40
C ALA A 88 -2.90 11.00 3.75
N MET A 89 -1.89 10.72 4.57
CA MET A 89 -1.59 9.36 5.03
C MET A 89 -2.76 8.72 5.79
N LEU A 90 -3.38 9.45 6.74
CA LEU A 90 -4.52 8.91 7.50
C LEU A 90 -5.76 8.69 6.62
N LEU A 91 -5.93 9.49 5.57
CA LEU A 91 -6.98 9.35 4.59
C LEU A 91 -6.78 8.07 3.75
N LEU A 92 -5.55 7.78 3.34
CA LEU A 92 -5.19 6.54 2.65
C LEU A 92 -5.39 5.29 3.53
N LEU A 93 -5.20 5.42 4.85
CA LEU A 93 -5.56 4.39 5.84
C LEU A 93 -7.07 4.20 6.04
N GLY A 94 -7.92 4.89 5.28
CA GLY A 94 -9.38 4.74 5.33
C GLY A 94 -10.08 5.64 6.36
N ASN A 95 -9.40 6.62 6.95
CA ASN A 95 -10.08 7.61 7.79
C ASN A 95 -10.76 8.68 6.92
N TYR A 96 -12.05 8.92 7.13
CA TYR A 96 -12.76 9.99 6.42
C TYR A 96 -12.16 11.38 6.71
N GLU A 97 -12.08 12.23 5.68
CA GLU A 97 -11.39 13.53 5.75
C GLU A 97 -11.89 14.42 6.91
N LYS A 98 -13.21 14.46 7.14
CA LYS A 98 -13.81 15.25 8.24
C LYS A 98 -13.29 14.84 9.63
N ARG A 99 -12.79 13.60 9.80
CA ARG A 99 -12.15 13.13 11.03
C ARG A 99 -10.80 13.78 11.22
N VAL A 100 -10.01 13.83 10.16
CA VAL A 100 -8.59 14.21 10.18
C VAL A 100 -8.36 15.72 9.97
N ARG A 101 -9.42 16.49 9.67
CA ARG A 101 -9.36 17.96 9.57
C ARG A 101 -8.89 18.70 10.82
N LYS A 102 -8.98 18.10 12.01
CA LYS A 102 -8.50 18.73 13.25
C LYS A 102 -7.29 17.95 13.76
N TRP A 103 -6.19 18.65 14.03
CA TRP A 103 -4.96 18.02 14.49
C TRP A 103 -5.15 17.12 15.72
N LYS A 104 -5.90 17.61 16.72
CA LYS A 104 -6.25 16.83 17.93
C LYS A 104 -6.89 15.47 17.65
N ARG A 105 -7.55 15.32 16.50
CA ARG A 105 -8.16 14.05 16.07
C ARG A 105 -7.17 13.14 15.33
N CYS A 106 -6.09 13.69 14.76
CA CYS A 106 -5.02 12.95 14.09
C CYS A 106 -4.08 12.28 15.11
N GLN A 107 -3.73 12.98 16.18
CA GLN A 107 -2.81 12.49 17.22
C GLN A 107 -3.08 11.07 17.75
N PRO A 108 -4.33 10.68 18.10
CA PRO A 108 -4.61 9.32 18.53
C PRO A 108 -4.48 8.30 17.38
N LEU A 109 -4.77 8.68 16.14
CA LEU A 109 -4.70 7.82 14.96
C LEU A 109 -3.26 7.49 14.56
N LEU A 110 -2.30 8.34 14.94
CA LEU A 110 -0.87 8.05 14.79
C LEU A 110 -0.40 6.82 15.60
N LYS A 111 -1.27 6.11 16.35
CA LYS A 111 -0.91 4.81 16.97
C LYS A 111 -0.94 3.69 15.96
N ASP A 112 -1.79 3.83 14.94
CA ASP A 112 -2.13 2.78 14.01
C ASP A 112 -1.21 2.75 12.79
N ILE A 113 -0.20 3.62 12.74
CA ILE A 113 0.78 3.76 11.63
C ILE A 113 1.43 2.42 11.25
N LYS A 114 1.53 1.47 12.19
CA LYS A 114 2.05 0.12 11.90
C LYS A 114 1.23 -0.62 10.84
N THR A 115 -0.06 -0.28 10.66
CA THR A 115 -0.93 -0.86 9.62
C THR A 115 -0.57 -0.38 8.22
N LEU A 116 0.19 0.71 8.06
CA LEU A 116 0.67 1.18 6.74
C LEU A 116 1.48 0.10 6.01
N SER A 117 2.25 -0.69 6.75
CA SER A 117 3.03 -1.82 6.22
C SER A 117 2.18 -2.97 5.67
N GLN A 118 0.89 -3.01 6.03
CA GLN A 118 -0.08 -4.04 5.64
C GLN A 118 -1.06 -3.54 4.58
N MET A 119 -1.00 -2.24 4.22
CA MET A 119 -1.92 -1.64 3.28
C MET A 119 -1.65 -2.14 1.85
N ASP A 120 -2.70 -2.54 1.14
CA ASP A 120 -2.64 -2.80 -0.30
C ASP A 120 -3.09 -1.56 -1.07
N VAL A 121 -2.24 -1.10 -2.00
CA VAL A 121 -2.53 0.08 -2.84
C VAL A 121 -3.76 -0.15 -3.72
N ASN A 122 -4.05 -1.40 -4.09
CA ASN A 122 -5.18 -1.74 -4.95
C ASN A 122 -6.54 -1.62 -4.23
N ASP A 123 -6.54 -1.61 -2.89
CA ASP A 123 -7.76 -1.48 -2.10
C ASP A 123 -8.17 -0.01 -1.88
N ILE A 124 -7.32 0.95 -2.25
CA ILE A 124 -7.61 2.37 -2.10
C ILE A 124 -8.55 2.84 -3.21
N HIS A 125 -9.69 3.43 -2.81
CA HIS A 125 -10.62 4.02 -3.76
C HIS A 125 -9.97 5.17 -4.56
N PRO A 126 -10.15 5.26 -5.88
CA PRO A 126 -9.51 6.29 -6.71
C PRO A 126 -9.77 7.73 -6.26
N GLU A 127 -10.97 8.03 -5.76
CA GLU A 127 -11.31 9.37 -5.24
C GLU A 127 -10.53 9.71 -3.96
N ILE A 128 -10.27 8.71 -3.11
CA ILE A 128 -9.45 8.89 -1.90
C ILE A 128 -8.00 9.19 -2.30
N ALA A 129 -7.46 8.45 -3.27
CA ALA A 129 -6.11 8.67 -3.78
C ALA A 129 -5.97 10.06 -4.41
N ALA A 130 -6.91 10.47 -5.26
CA ALA A 130 -6.92 11.81 -5.86
C ALA A 130 -7.04 12.92 -4.81
N ARG A 131 -7.82 12.68 -3.74
CA ARG A 131 -7.94 13.65 -2.64
C ARG A 131 -6.66 13.75 -1.81
N ALA A 132 -6.00 12.63 -1.54
CA ALA A 132 -4.68 12.63 -0.88
C ALA A 132 -3.66 13.40 -1.72
N GLU A 133 -3.62 13.17 -3.03
CA GLU A 133 -2.77 13.91 -3.97
C GLU A 133 -3.03 15.42 -3.92
N GLN A 134 -4.31 15.85 -3.89
CA GLN A 134 -4.66 17.27 -3.73
C GLN A 134 -4.20 17.87 -2.40
N LEU A 135 -4.20 17.09 -1.31
CA LEU A 135 -3.71 17.58 -0.01
C LEU A 135 -2.19 17.77 -0.03
N LEU A 136 -1.48 16.94 -0.79
CA LEU A 136 -0.03 17.00 -0.95
C LEU A 136 0.41 17.99 -2.03
N ALA A 137 -0.51 18.40 -2.91
CA ALA A 137 -0.24 19.33 -3.98
C ALA A 137 0.24 20.69 -3.44
N GLY A 138 1.42 21.12 -3.90
CA GLY A 138 2.02 22.39 -3.50
C GLY A 138 2.88 22.35 -2.23
N ILE A 139 3.02 21.19 -1.59
CA ILE A 139 4.02 21.00 -0.53
C ILE A 139 5.41 20.99 -1.17
N ASP A 140 6.33 21.83 -0.69
CA ASP A 140 7.75 21.73 -1.04
C ASP A 140 8.39 20.58 -0.22
N PRO A 141 8.89 19.52 -0.87
CA PRO A 141 9.58 18.40 -0.20
C PRO A 141 10.72 18.85 0.72
N ARG A 142 11.47 19.89 0.31
CA ARG A 142 12.63 20.38 1.06
C ARG A 142 12.20 21.08 2.34
N GLU A 143 11.16 21.91 2.24
CA GLU A 143 10.62 22.59 3.42
C GLU A 143 10.01 21.58 4.38
N LEU A 144 9.21 20.64 3.90
CA LEU A 144 8.58 19.62 4.75
C LEU A 144 9.62 18.82 5.53
N ARG A 145 10.70 18.38 4.87
CA ARG A 145 11.79 17.63 5.50
C ARG A 145 12.52 18.45 6.57
N LEU A 146 12.64 19.77 6.40
CA LEU A 146 13.21 20.66 7.41
C LEU A 146 12.28 20.87 8.60
N ARG A 147 10.96 20.87 8.39
CA ARG A 147 9.96 21.07 9.46
C ARG A 147 9.76 19.82 10.31
N SER A 148 9.68 18.64 9.70
CA SER A 148 9.45 17.40 10.43
C SER A 148 9.93 16.17 9.65
N ALA A 149 10.88 15.44 10.25
CA ALA A 149 11.35 14.16 9.69
C ALA A 149 10.22 13.11 9.60
N ALA A 150 9.31 13.09 10.59
CA ALA A 150 8.18 12.15 10.58
C ALA A 150 7.13 12.51 9.53
N ALA A 151 6.82 13.80 9.35
CA ALA A 151 5.90 14.22 8.30
C ALA A 151 6.49 13.96 6.91
N TRP A 152 7.80 14.16 6.74
CA TRP A 152 8.51 13.77 5.53
C TRP A 152 8.38 12.27 5.24
N ALA A 153 8.59 11.41 6.25
CA ALA A 153 8.46 9.97 6.07
C ALA A 153 7.04 9.57 5.59
N PHE A 154 5.99 10.27 6.04
CA PHE A 154 4.62 10.04 5.55
C PHE A 154 4.34 10.60 4.16
N TYR A 155 5.07 11.64 3.74
CA TYR A 155 4.96 12.22 2.41
C TYR A 155 5.69 11.36 1.36
N ASP A 156 6.84 10.81 1.74
CA ASP A 156 7.68 9.97 0.89
C ASP A 156 7.10 8.56 0.70
N TRP A 157 6.39 8.07 1.72
CA TRP A 157 5.61 6.83 1.69
C TRP A 157 4.36 6.95 0.81
#